data_AF-A0A7Z9J2B0-F1
#
_entry.id   AF-A0A7Z9J2B0-F1
#
_cell.length_a   1.000
_cell.length_b   1.000
_cell.length_c   1.000
_cell.angle_alpha   90.00
_cell.angle_beta   90.00
_cell.angle_gamma   90.00
#
_symmetry.space_group_name_H-M   'P 1'
#
loop_
_entity.id
_entity.type
_entity.pdbx_description
1 polymer ?
#
loop_
_entity_poly.entity_id
_entity_poly.type
_entity_poly.pdbx_seq_one_letter_code
_entity_poly.pdbx_strand_id
1 'polypeptide(L)'
;LGLPDMKLPIQYVFTYPDRMESNWAEAKFSDIAYLTFEDPDLVKFPCIRLAYEALQRGGSAPAALNVANDNTVAAFLAGEISFTEIATLNEMALVEHNWTTQPDLDFLLELESWGKQFIDSRIKETVTV
;
A
#
# COMPACT_ATOMS: atom_id res chain seq x y z
N LEU A 1 -10.38 19.29 7.81
CA LEU A 1 -10.65 18.24 8.84
C LEU A 1 -12.12 17.91 8.77
N GLY A 2 -12.47 16.63 8.92
CA GLY A 2 -13.84 16.16 8.81
C GLY A 2 -13.97 14.78 9.42
N LEU A 3 -15.17 14.21 9.37
CA LEU A 3 -15.37 12.81 9.74
C LEU A 3 -14.58 11.89 8.80
N PRO A 4 -14.17 10.69 9.25
CA PRO A 4 -13.54 9.68 8.40
C PRO A 4 -14.57 9.04 7.45
N ASP A 5 -15.12 9.83 6.53
CA ASP A 5 -16.10 9.42 5.52
C ASP A 5 -15.60 9.80 4.10
N MET A 6 -15.49 8.80 3.22
CA MET A 6 -15.04 8.95 1.83
C MET A 6 -16.02 9.75 0.96
N LYS A 7 -17.28 9.95 1.39
CA LYS A 7 -18.24 10.78 0.63
C LYS A 7 -17.74 12.21 0.40
N LEU A 8 -17.06 12.79 1.38
CA LEU A 8 -16.53 14.15 1.28
C LEU A 8 -15.43 14.29 0.21
N PRO A 9 -14.34 13.50 0.22
CA PRO A 9 -13.32 13.58 -0.84
C PRO A 9 -13.89 13.20 -2.21
N ILE A 10 -14.81 12.22 -2.29
CA ILE A 10 -15.46 11.84 -3.56
C ILE A 10 -16.29 13.00 -4.12
N GLN A 11 -17.15 13.62 -3.31
CA GLN A 11 -17.95 14.77 -3.74
C GLN A 11 -17.07 15.92 -4.19
N TYR A 12 -16.00 16.21 -3.45
CA TYR A 12 -15.08 17.29 -3.79
C TYR A 12 -14.46 17.11 -5.18
N VAL A 13 -14.08 15.88 -5.56
CA VAL A 13 -13.57 15.59 -6.92
C VAL A 13 -14.60 15.91 -8.00
N PHE A 14 -15.89 15.64 -7.75
CA PHE A 14 -16.96 15.90 -8.73
C PHE A 14 -17.40 17.36 -8.82
N THR A 15 -17.31 18.11 -7.72
CA THR A 15 -17.82 19.48 -7.67
C THR A 15 -16.73 20.52 -7.83
N TYR A 16 -15.45 20.14 -7.75
CA TYR A 16 -14.31 21.06 -7.87
C TYR A 16 -14.41 21.91 -9.16
N PRO A 17 -14.17 23.23 -9.09
CA PRO A 17 -13.70 24.02 -7.93
C PRO A 17 -14.79 24.41 -6.93
N ASP A 18 -16.05 24.16 -7.28
CA ASP A 18 -17.20 24.52 -6.46
C ASP A 18 -17.43 23.53 -5.31
N ARG A 19 -18.28 23.94 -4.37
CA ARG A 19 -18.76 23.09 -3.27
C ARG A 19 -20.26 22.94 -3.40
N MET A 20 -20.73 21.71 -3.24
CA MET A 20 -22.15 21.40 -3.17
C MET A 20 -22.52 21.14 -1.71
N GLU A 21 -23.70 21.61 -1.30
CA GLU A 21 -24.22 21.30 0.03
C GLU A 21 -24.48 19.80 0.15
N SER A 22 -24.25 19.27 1.35
CA SER A 22 -24.55 17.89 1.70
C SER A 22 -25.35 17.87 2.99
N ASN A 23 -26.21 16.87 3.15
CA ASN A 23 -27.00 16.65 4.36
C ASN A 23 -26.36 15.61 5.29
N TRP A 24 -25.04 15.44 5.19
CA TRP A 24 -24.28 14.47 5.99
C TRP A 24 -23.93 15.02 7.37
N ALA A 25 -23.53 14.12 8.27
CA ALA A 25 -23.12 14.51 9.61
C ALA A 25 -21.89 15.44 9.55
N GLU A 26 -21.98 16.57 10.26
CA GLU A 26 -20.87 17.51 10.39
C GLU A 26 -19.94 17.09 11.55
N ALA A 27 -18.64 17.31 11.37
CA ALA A 27 -17.67 17.10 12.44
C ALA A 27 -17.87 18.16 13.53
N LYS A 28 -18.36 17.75 14.70
CA LYS A 28 -18.42 18.59 15.89
C LYS A 28 -17.09 18.50 16.63
N PHE A 29 -16.26 19.53 16.48
CA PHE A 29 -14.95 19.58 17.16
C PHE A 29 -15.06 19.63 18.68
N SER A 30 -16.20 20.06 19.23
CA SER A 30 -16.51 19.95 20.66
C SER A 30 -16.53 18.52 21.17
N ASP A 31 -16.82 17.56 20.29
CA ASP A 31 -16.95 16.14 20.63
C ASP A 31 -15.60 15.41 20.49
N ILE A 32 -14.59 16.09 19.93
CA ILE A 32 -13.23 15.56 19.77
C ILE A 32 -12.44 15.89 21.03
N ALA A 33 -12.13 14.88 21.83
CA ALA A 33 -11.41 15.06 23.09
C ALA A 33 -9.97 15.57 22.88
N TYR A 34 -9.19 14.90 22.02
CA TYR A 34 -7.80 15.24 21.75
C TYR A 34 -7.40 14.91 20.31
N LEU A 35 -6.48 15.70 19.77
CA LEU A 35 -5.74 15.38 18.54
C LEU A 35 -4.27 15.17 18.94
N THR A 36 -3.79 13.94 18.78
CA THR A 36 -2.41 13.55 19.12
C THR A 36 -1.62 13.28 17.85
N PHE A 37 -0.33 13.62 17.88
CA PHE A 37 0.58 13.45 16.76
C PHE A 37 1.88 12.82 17.27
N GLU A 38 2.40 11.88 16.52
CA GLU A 38 3.66 11.19 16.79
C GLU A 38 4.36 10.84 15.47
N ASP A 39 5.68 10.69 15.52
CA ASP A 39 6.45 10.23 14.36
C ASP A 39 6.21 8.72 14.13
N PRO A 40 6.19 8.26 12.86
CA PRO A 40 6.02 6.85 12.57
C PRO A 40 7.26 6.03 13.00
N ASP A 41 7.03 4.89 13.65
CA ASP A 41 8.09 3.94 13.99
C ASP A 41 8.43 3.05 12.78
N LEU A 42 9.52 3.38 12.10
CA LEU A 42 9.98 2.67 10.90
C LEU A 42 10.60 1.29 11.20
N VAL A 43 10.96 1.00 12.45
CA VAL A 43 11.44 -0.32 12.87
C VAL A 43 10.26 -1.25 13.07
N LYS A 44 9.19 -0.74 13.71
CA LYS A 44 7.95 -1.50 13.94
C LYS A 44 7.09 -1.64 12.68
N PHE A 45 7.12 -0.65 11.78
CA PHE A 45 6.34 -0.64 10.53
C PHE A 45 7.25 -0.45 9.30
N PRO A 46 8.03 -1.48 8.90
CA PRO A 46 9.03 -1.35 7.83
C PRO A 46 8.43 -1.02 6.46
N CYS A 47 7.16 -1.37 6.20
CA CYS A 47 6.51 -1.04 4.93
C CYS A 47 6.46 0.47 4.65
N ILE A 48 6.47 1.32 5.69
CA ILE A 48 6.57 2.77 5.53
C ILE A 48 7.92 3.14 4.90
N ARG A 49 9.02 2.57 5.42
CA ARG A 49 10.37 2.74 4.86
C ARG A 49 10.42 2.22 3.42
N LEU A 50 9.89 1.02 3.15
CA LEU A 50 9.88 0.43 1.80
C LEU A 50 9.15 1.32 0.79
N ALA A 51 8.03 1.94 1.18
CA ALA A 51 7.31 2.86 0.32
C ALA A 51 8.15 4.09 -0.04
N TYR A 52 8.85 4.69 0.93
CA TYR A 52 9.78 5.81 0.65
C TYR A 52 10.94 5.39 -0.25
N GLU A 53 11.53 4.22 -0.04
CA GLU A 53 12.61 3.68 -0.87
C GLU A 53 12.14 3.44 -2.32
N ALA A 54 10.95 2.86 -2.50
CA ALA A 54 10.36 2.66 -3.82
C ALA A 54 10.08 3.99 -4.55
N LEU A 55 9.57 4.99 -3.83
CA LEU A 55 9.37 6.34 -4.38
C LEU A 55 10.69 7.02 -4.78
N GLN A 56 11.73 6.89 -3.95
CA GLN A 56 13.05 7.44 -4.25
C GLN A 56 13.71 6.74 -5.45
N ARG A 57 13.55 5.42 -5.56
CA ARG A 57 14.06 4.62 -6.68
C ARG A 57 13.33 4.94 -7.99
N GLY A 58 12.02 5.22 -7.90
CA GLY A 58 11.19 5.55 -9.05
C GLY A 58 11.09 4.41 -10.08
N GLY A 59 10.72 4.77 -11.32
CA GLY A 59 10.48 3.80 -12.38
C GLY A 59 9.40 2.79 -12.00
N SER A 60 9.71 1.52 -12.16
CA SER A 60 8.82 0.39 -11.83
C SER A 60 8.77 0.01 -10.35
N ALA A 61 9.64 0.57 -9.49
CA ALA A 61 9.73 0.18 -8.09
C ALA A 61 8.42 0.35 -7.28
N PRO A 62 7.66 1.47 -7.42
CA PRO A 62 6.37 1.61 -6.74
C PRO A 62 5.34 0.58 -7.18
N ALA A 63 5.31 0.24 -8.48
CA ALA A 63 4.41 -0.78 -9.01
C ALA A 63 4.78 -2.17 -8.51
N ALA A 64 6.08 -2.50 -8.46
CA ALA A 64 6.56 -3.78 -7.94
C ALA A 64 6.20 -3.95 -6.46
N LEU A 65 6.39 -2.90 -5.66
CA LEU A 65 5.99 -2.91 -4.25
C LEU A 65 4.47 -3.06 -4.08
N ASN A 66 3.67 -2.38 -4.91
CA ASN A 66 2.22 -2.49 -4.87
C ASN A 66 1.75 -3.93 -5.17
N VAL A 67 2.24 -4.52 -6.27
CA VAL A 67 1.92 -5.91 -6.64
C VAL A 67 2.36 -6.88 -5.55
N ALA A 68 3.56 -6.72 -5.00
CA ALA A 68 4.03 -7.58 -3.91
C ALA A 68 3.12 -7.47 -2.68
N ASN A 69 2.75 -6.24 -2.30
CA ASN A 69 1.90 -5.98 -1.14
C ASN A 69 0.50 -6.60 -1.29
N ASP A 70 -0.11 -6.51 -2.47
CA ASP A 70 -1.43 -7.11 -2.71
C ASP A 70 -1.39 -8.64 -2.51
N ASN A 71 -0.34 -9.29 -3.01
CA ASN A 71 -0.18 -10.74 -2.88
C ASN A 71 0.20 -11.17 -1.45
N THR A 72 1.06 -10.43 -0.75
CA THR A 72 1.45 -10.77 0.64
C THR A 72 0.32 -10.50 1.62
N VAL A 73 -0.45 -9.42 1.45
CA VAL A 73 -1.64 -9.16 2.27
C VAL A 73 -2.70 -10.23 2.02
N ALA A 74 -2.91 -10.65 0.77
CA ALA A 74 -3.83 -11.76 0.47
C ALA A 74 -3.41 -13.07 1.16
N ALA A 75 -2.12 -13.42 1.10
CA ALA A 75 -1.58 -14.59 1.79
C ALA A 75 -1.72 -14.49 3.32
N PHE A 76 -1.48 -13.32 3.91
CA PHE A 76 -1.70 -13.08 5.34
C PHE A 76 -3.17 -13.27 5.73
N LEU A 77 -4.09 -12.72 4.94
CA LEU A 77 -5.54 -12.88 5.17
C LEU A 77 -6.01 -14.33 5.00
N ALA A 78 -5.31 -15.11 4.17
CA ALA A 78 -5.53 -16.55 4.00
C ALA A 78 -4.88 -17.40 5.11
N GLY A 79 -4.07 -16.80 6.00
CA GLY A 79 -3.35 -17.51 7.07
C GLY A 79 -2.13 -18.29 6.60
N GLU A 80 -1.61 -17.99 5.40
CA GLU A 80 -0.44 -18.67 4.81
C GLU A 80 0.89 -18.09 5.28
N ILE A 81 0.89 -16.81 5.70
CA ILE A 81 2.06 -16.12 6.27
C ILE A 81 1.66 -15.33 7.52
N SER A 82 2.65 -15.04 8.37
CA SER A 82 2.50 -14.13 9.50
C SER A 82 2.52 -12.65 9.08
N PHE A 83 2.04 -11.77 9.96
CA PHE A 83 2.02 -10.33 9.71
C PHE A 83 3.43 -9.75 9.44
N THR A 84 4.44 -10.25 10.15
CA THR A 84 5.83 -9.77 10.00
C THR A 84 6.46 -10.17 8.67
N GLU A 85 6.00 -11.26 8.05
CA GLU A 85 6.52 -11.74 6.76
C GLU A 85 6.09 -10.85 5.58
N ILE A 86 5.01 -10.07 5.71
CA ILE A 86 4.56 -9.12 4.68
C ILE A 86 5.70 -8.18 4.30
N ALA A 87 6.33 -7.56 5.29
CA ALA A 87 7.42 -6.60 5.05
C ALA A 87 8.65 -7.27 4.42
N THR A 88 9.01 -8.46 4.90
CA THR A 88 10.16 -9.22 4.38
C THR A 88 9.96 -9.61 2.92
N LEU A 89 8.79 -10.17 2.58
CA LEU A 89 8.49 -10.60 1.22
C LEU A 89 8.35 -9.42 0.26
N ASN A 90 7.76 -8.30 0.72
CA ASN A 90 7.70 -7.06 -0.06
C ASN A 90 9.09 -6.51 -0.36
N GLU A 91 10.01 -6.52 0.62
CA GLU A 91 11.40 -6.10 0.44
C GLU A 91 12.14 -6.99 -0.58
N MET A 92 11.97 -8.31 -0.48
CA MET A 92 12.54 -9.25 -1.45
C MET A 92 12.04 -8.98 -2.87
N ALA A 93 10.73 -8.78 -3.06
CA ALA A 93 10.16 -8.46 -4.37
C ALA A 93 10.69 -7.12 -4.91
N LEU A 94 10.81 -6.11 -4.03
CA LEU A 94 11.35 -4.81 -4.40
C LEU A 94 12.83 -4.90 -4.84
N VAL A 95 13.62 -5.80 -4.27
CA VAL A 95 15.01 -6.03 -4.67
C VAL A 95 15.11 -6.85 -5.96
N GLU A 96 14.30 -7.91 -6.08
CA GLU A 96 14.46 -8.93 -7.12
C GLU A 96 13.67 -8.68 -8.42
N HIS A 97 12.69 -7.76 -8.43
CA HIS A 97 11.98 -7.43 -9.66
C HIS A 97 12.92 -6.87 -10.73
N ASN A 98 12.60 -7.14 -11.99
CA ASN A 98 13.33 -6.60 -13.13
C ASN A 98 13.07 -5.10 -13.28
N TRP A 99 13.80 -4.28 -12.52
CA TRP A 99 13.56 -2.85 -12.46
C TRP A 99 13.83 -2.16 -13.82
N THR A 100 12.85 -1.38 -14.26
CA THR A 100 12.94 -0.45 -15.39
C THR A 100 12.61 0.98 -14.96
N THR A 101 13.22 1.95 -15.65
CA THR A 101 13.04 3.41 -15.43
C THR A 101 11.71 3.93 -15.99
N GLN A 102 11.21 3.35 -17.08
CA GLN A 102 10.01 3.79 -17.79
C GLN A 102 9.17 2.55 -18.13
N PRO A 103 8.43 2.00 -17.15
CA PRO A 103 7.55 0.87 -17.43
C PRO A 103 6.40 1.31 -18.35
N ASP A 104 6.13 0.52 -19.38
CA ASP A 104 4.92 0.62 -20.17
C ASP A 104 3.84 -0.32 -19.64
N LEU A 105 2.68 -0.35 -20.29
CA LEU A 105 1.55 -1.15 -19.83
C LEU A 105 1.86 -2.66 -19.88
N ASP A 106 2.51 -3.13 -20.94
CA ASP A 106 2.83 -4.55 -21.10
C ASP A 106 3.78 -5.01 -19.99
N PHE A 107 4.80 -4.21 -19.69
CA PHE A 107 5.68 -4.45 -18.55
C PHE A 107 4.92 -4.50 -17.21
N LEU A 108 3.94 -3.61 -16.98
CA LEU A 108 3.16 -3.61 -15.73
C LEU A 108 2.28 -4.86 -15.59
N LEU A 109 1.71 -5.36 -16.68
CA LEU A 109 0.94 -6.62 -16.69
C LEU A 109 1.83 -7.84 -16.46
N GLU A 110 3.03 -7.84 -17.05
CA GLU A 110 4.04 -8.86 -16.78
C GLU A 110 4.51 -8.82 -15.32
N LEU A 111 4.70 -7.62 -14.76
CA LEU A 111 5.09 -7.41 -13.37
C LEU A 111 4.02 -7.92 -12.40
N GLU A 112 2.73 -7.73 -12.70
CA GLU A 112 1.62 -8.28 -11.93
C GLU A 112 1.70 -9.82 -11.86
N SER A 113 1.87 -10.45 -13.03
CA SER A 113 1.99 -11.90 -13.15
C SER A 113 3.23 -12.45 -12.44
N TRP A 114 4.37 -11.77 -12.62
CA TRP A 114 5.63 -12.10 -11.96
C TRP A 114 5.51 -11.98 -10.45
N GLY A 115 4.95 -10.87 -9.94
CA GLY A 115 4.88 -10.61 -8.50
C GLY A 115 4.05 -11.67 -7.78
N LYS A 116 2.93 -12.12 -8.38
CA LYS A 116 2.18 -13.26 -7.85
C LYS A 116 3.04 -14.53 -7.78
N GLN A 117 3.68 -14.91 -8.89
CA GLN A 117 4.48 -16.13 -8.96
C GLN A 117 5.67 -16.10 -7.98
N PHE A 118 6.29 -14.93 -7.84
CA PHE A 118 7.39 -14.69 -6.91
C PHE A 118 6.95 -14.87 -5.46
N ILE A 119 5.83 -14.26 -5.04
CA ILE A 119 5.34 -14.41 -3.68
C ILE A 119 4.93 -15.87 -3.41
N ASP A 120 4.19 -16.51 -4.33
CA ASP A 120 3.79 -17.91 -4.22
C ASP A 120 4.99 -18.86 -4.07
N SER A 121 6.11 -18.59 -4.75
CA SER A 121 7.31 -19.43 -4.65
C SER A 121 8.01 -19.25 -3.30
N ARG A 122 8.14 -18.02 -2.80
CA ARG A 122 8.77 -17.74 -1.50
C ARG A 122 7.97 -18.32 -0.33
N ILE A 123 6.64 -18.30 -0.40
CA ILE A 123 5.80 -18.91 0.65
C ILE A 123 6.05 -20.42 0.73
N LYS A 124 6.14 -21.12 -0.41
CA LYS A 124 6.39 -22.57 -0.44
C LYS A 124 7.76 -22.96 0.11
N GLU A 125 8.78 -22.13 -0.13
CA GLU A 125 10.13 -22.34 0.41
C GLU A 125 10.13 -22.34 1.95
N THR A 126 9.33 -21.47 2.58
CA THR A 126 9.22 -21.34 4.05
C THR A 126 8.52 -22.53 4.71
N VAL A 127 7.59 -23.21 4.02
CA VAL A 127 6.80 -24.33 4.57
C VAL A 127 7.57 -25.66 4.58
N THR A 128 8.71 -25.75 3.88
CA THR A 128 9.43 -27.03 3.68
C THR A 128 10.55 -27.30 4.71
N VAL A 129 10.53 -26.62 5.87
CA VAL A 129 11.52 -26.77 6.95
C VAL A 129 10.89 -27.34 8.21
#